data_AF-A0A432UF94-F1
#
_entry.id   AF-A0A432UF94-F1
#
_cell.length_a   1.000
_cell.length_b   1.000
_cell.length_c   1.000
_cell.angle_alpha   90.00
_cell.angle_beta   90.00
_cell.angle_gamma   90.00
#
_symmetry.space_group_name_H-M   'P 1'
#
loop_
_entity.id
_entity.type
_entity.pdbx_description
1 polymer ?
#
loop_
_entity_poly.entity_id
_entity_poly.type
_entity_poly.pdbx_seq_one_letter_code
_entity_poly.pdbx_strand_id
1 'polypeptide(L)' 'MTNILGISAFYHDSAACLVQDGKIVAAAQEERFTRKKHD' A
#
# COMPACT_ATOMS: atom_id res chain seq x y z
N MET A 1 4.91 -10.10 -18.04
CA MET A 1 4.12 -9.17 -17.22
C MET A 1 4.42 -9.51 -15.78
N THR A 2 5.17 -8.66 -15.11
CA THR A 2 5.64 -8.88 -13.74
C THR A 2 4.81 -8.03 -12.79
N ASN A 3 4.23 -8.67 -11.78
CA ASN A 3 3.44 -8.03 -10.74
C ASN A 3 4.20 -8.12 -9.41
N ILE A 4 4.35 -6.99 -8.73
CA ILE A 4 5.02 -6.89 -7.43
C ILE A 4 4.03 -6.28 -6.45
N LEU A 5 3.83 -6.96 -5.32
CA LEU A 5 3.07 -6.43 -4.18
C LEU A 5 4.06 -5.86 -3.15
N GLY A 6 4.05 -4.54 -2.99
CA GLY A 6 4.77 -3.86 -1.92
C GLY A 6 3.89 -3.79 -0.67
N ILE A 7 4.45 -4.19 0.48
CA ILE A 7 3.78 -4.12 1.78
C ILE A 7 4.68 -3.31 2.71
N SER A 8 4.08 -2.31 3.37
CA SER A 8 4.64 -1.61 4.51
C SER A 8 3.85 -2.03 5.74
N ALA A 9 4.52 -2.67 6.68
CA ALA A 9 3.95 -3.16 7.92
C ALA A 9 4.98 -3.05 9.05
N PHE A 10 4.51 -3.02 10.29
CA PHE A 10 5.30 -3.00 11.53
C PHE A 10 6.08 -1.70 11.82
N TYR A 11 5.94 -0.66 11.00
CA TYR A 11 6.46 0.70 11.25
C TYR A 11 5.55 1.74 10.57
N HIS A 12 4.99 2.67 11.35
CA HIS A 12 3.94 3.63 10.93
C HIS A 12 2.63 2.98 10.46
N ASP A 13 1.67 3.81 10.04
CA ASP A 13 0.44 3.41 9.34
C ASP A 13 0.72 2.38 8.24
N SER A 14 0.06 1.22 8.29
CA SER A 14 0.27 0.16 7.29
C SER A 14 -0.14 0.63 5.89
N ALA A 15 0.54 0.12 4.86
CA ALA A 15 0.23 0.46 3.47
C ALA A 15 0.55 -0.68 2.50
N ALA A 16 -0.08 -0.66 1.34
CA ALA A 16 0.21 -1.59 0.25
C ALA A 16 0.22 -0.89 -1.12
N CYS A 17 1.05 -1.37 -2.04
CA CYS A 17 1.07 -0.93 -3.44
C CYS A 17 1.20 -2.11 -4.41
N LEU A 18 0.62 -1.95 -5.60
CA LEU A 18 0.76 -2.88 -6.71
C LEU A 18 1.56 -2.20 -7.83
N VAL A 19 2.67 -2.83 -8.21
CA VAL A 19 3.50 -2.41 -9.33
C VAL A 19 3.39 -3.45 -10.44
N GLN A 20 3.07 -2.98 -11.64
CA GLN A 20 2.99 -3.80 -12.84
C GLN A 20 3.96 -3.27 -13.88
N ASP A 21 4.93 -4.10 -14.28
CA ASP A 21 5.96 -3.79 -15.27
C ASP A 21 6.67 -2.43 -14.99
N GLY A 22 7.01 -2.20 -13.71
CA GLY A 22 7.70 -0.99 -13.25
C GLY A 22 6.81 0.23 -13.03
N LYS A 23 5.49 0.13 -13.24
CA LYS A 23 4.53 1.22 -13.01
C LYS A 23 3.64 0.94 -11.81
N ILE A 24 3.41 1.95 -10.97
CA ILE A 24 2.44 1.87 -9.88
C ILE A 24 1.04 1.92 -10.49
N VAL A 25 0.23 0.90 -10.22
CA VAL A 25 -1.16 0.82 -10.70
C VAL A 25 -2.19 0.94 -9.58
N ALA A 26 -1.80 0.65 -8.34
CA ALA A 26 -2.61 0.88 -7.15
C ALA A 26 -1.72 1.16 -5.93
N ALA A 27 -2.20 1.99 -5.02
CA ALA A 27 -1.59 2.23 -3.71
C ALA A 27 -2.68 2.63 -2.71
N ALA A 28 -2.60 2.11 -1.49
CA ALA A 28 -3.54 2.45 -0.43
C ALA A 28 -2.88 2.38 0.95
N GLN A 29 -3.36 3.23 1.85
CA GLN A 29 -2.99 3.28 3.28
C GLN A 29 -4.14 2.71 4.13
N GLU A 30 -3.80 2.09 5.26
CA GLU A 30 -4.73 1.49 6.22
C GLU A 30 -5.78 2.49 6.70
N GLU A 31 -5.38 3.72 7.04
CA GLU A 31 -6.28 4.79 7.47
C GLU A 31 -7.46 5.05 6.52
N ARG A 32 -7.30 4.79 5.21
CA ARG A 32 -8.36 4.96 4.21
C ARG A 32 -9.44 3.89 4.31
N PHE A 33 -9.10 2.73 4.84
CA PHE A 33 -10.03 1.64 5.11
C PHE A 33 -10.63 1.74 6.51
N THR A 34 -9.81 2.00 7.53
CA THR A 34 -10.26 2.09 8.93
C THR A 34 -11.00 3.40 9.23
N ARG A 35 -10.75 4.45 8.43
CA ARG A 35 -11.21 5.83 8.65
C ARG A 35 -10.77 6.43 9.98
N LYS A 36 -9.70 5.88 10.57
CA LYS A 36 -9.01 6.44 11.72
C LYS A 36 -7.77 7.15 11.21
N LYS A 37 -7.66 8.44 11.52
CA LYS A 37 -6.51 9.26 11.11
C LYS A 37 -5.38 9.09 12.12
N HIS A 38 -4.14 8.92 11.63
CA HIS A 38 -2.92 8.82 12.43
C HIS A 38 -2.84 7.58 13.34
N ASP A 39 -3.28 6.41 12.85
CA ASP A 39 -3.04 5.14 13.55
C ASP A 39 -1.57 4.68 13.38
#